data_AF-A0A2E7NDS6-F1
#
_entry.id   AF-A0A2E7NDS6-F1
#
_cell.length_a   1.000
_cell.length_b   1.000
_cell.length_c   1.000
_cell.angle_alpha   90.00
_cell.angle_beta   90.00
_cell.angle_gamma   90.00
#
_symmetry.space_group_name_H-M   'P 1'
#
loop_
_entity.id
_entity.type
_entity.pdbx_description
1 polymer ?
#
loop_
_entity_poly.entity_id
_entity_poly.type
_entity_poly.pdbx_seq_one_letter_code
_entity_poly.pdbx_strand_id
1 'polypeptide(L)'
;ACCDVVNRGVAVYNRKVYVGVLDGRLIALDTYTGEPVWETMTVDQDRFYSITGAPRIVKGQVIIGNGGAEFGVRGYVSAYDAETGELNWRFYTIPGDFMAPGTPKMPPDEAAMTLAAETWGPETLWEAGGGGTAWDSFAYDPELDLLYIGVGNGSPWNQQHRDPSGGDNLFLASIVALDPNDGTYVWHYQTTPGETWDYTATQQMILANLLIPNSDGRGSEMRKVIMQAPKNGFFYVIDRATGEFLSADNYVTVTWADRIDPETGRPIEIPGARYENEAAFIRPAQLGGHNWQPMSFNPDTGLVYIPAQDNAIAWEHLPRWQFRENTWLAAARTRRSLEGYTFPDDGHLVAWDPVAQEPVWQVDYDNYWNGGTLSTAGNLVFQGTATGDFIAYRATDGEKLWQSWARTGILAGPVSYEVDGTQYIAVMAGWGGAFAVRSRNEGKIFAFALGGDEVAVSAGRLPEREAPSRIEQTPDTATLAQGLELFNTWCAQCHGGGTTLPDLRYSEPEIYDRYQQIVLAGERAGQGMPPFGAELDLEQVRAIAAWVIEERNGLTRQE
;
A
#
# COMPACT_ATOMS: atom_id res chain seq x y z
N ALA A 1 -9.80 3.75 -7.37
CA ALA A 1 -8.51 3.29 -6.83
C ALA A 1 -7.96 4.34 -5.87
N CYS A 2 -7.43 3.95 -4.71
CA CYS A 2 -6.96 4.90 -3.68
C CYS A 2 -5.63 5.57 -4.03
N CYS A 3 -4.79 4.85 -4.77
CA CYS A 3 -3.34 4.95 -4.62
C CYS A 3 -2.62 4.95 -5.98
N ASP A 4 -3.16 5.73 -6.93
CA ASP A 4 -2.75 5.77 -8.35
C ASP A 4 -3.20 4.54 -9.18
N VAL A 5 -3.05 4.62 -10.51
CA VAL A 5 -3.44 3.59 -11.50
C VAL A 5 -2.31 2.55 -11.71
N VAL A 6 -1.84 1.96 -10.61
CA VAL A 6 -0.66 1.09 -10.60
C VAL A 6 -0.96 -0.39 -10.81
N ASN A 7 0.06 -1.14 -11.25
CA ASN A 7 0.08 -2.60 -11.25
C ASN A 7 1.49 -3.06 -10.85
N ARG A 8 1.60 -4.04 -9.94
CA ARG A 8 2.87 -4.52 -9.37
C ARG A 8 3.51 -5.68 -10.14
N GLY A 9 2.89 -6.14 -11.23
CA GLY A 9 3.43 -7.17 -12.10
C GLY A 9 2.44 -8.25 -12.47
N VAL A 10 2.98 -9.27 -13.14
CA VAL A 10 2.24 -10.41 -13.69
C VAL A 10 2.78 -11.72 -13.11
N ALA A 11 2.01 -12.79 -13.21
CA ALA A 11 2.49 -14.15 -13.01
C ALA A 11 2.62 -14.88 -14.35
N VAL A 12 3.47 -15.90 -14.42
CA VAL A 12 3.64 -16.74 -15.61
C VAL A 12 3.52 -18.21 -15.24
N TYR A 13 2.67 -18.94 -15.95
CA TYR A 13 2.48 -20.38 -15.76
C TYR A 13 1.87 -21.04 -17.01
N ASN A 14 2.36 -22.22 -17.39
CA ASN A 14 1.87 -23.00 -18.53
C ASN A 14 1.61 -22.16 -19.80
N ARG A 15 2.60 -21.35 -20.21
CA ARG A 15 2.54 -20.48 -21.40
C ARG A 15 1.43 -19.41 -21.38
N LYS A 16 0.99 -19.02 -20.18
CA LYS A 16 0.10 -17.88 -19.99
C LYS A 16 0.72 -16.85 -19.06
N VAL A 17 0.36 -15.59 -19.28
CA VAL A 17 0.63 -14.44 -18.41
C VAL A 17 -0.66 -14.09 -17.69
N TYR A 18 -0.62 -13.95 -16.37
CA TYR A 18 -1.78 -13.64 -15.54
C TYR A 18 -1.64 -12.24 -14.96
N VAL A 19 -2.67 -11.42 -15.10
CA VAL A 19 -2.68 -10.03 -14.64
C VAL A 19 -3.99 -9.69 -13.95
N GLY A 20 -3.87 -9.05 -12.79
CA GLY A 20 -4.98 -8.38 -12.12
C GLY A 20 -5.17 -6.98 -12.68
N VAL A 21 -6.38 -6.67 -13.13
CA VAL A 21 -6.73 -5.38 -13.73
C VAL A 21 -7.42 -4.49 -12.71
N LEU A 22 -7.20 -3.18 -12.81
CA LEU A 22 -7.67 -2.20 -11.83
C LEU A 22 -9.19 -2.25 -11.58
N ASP A 23 -9.97 -2.67 -12.57
CA ASP A 23 -11.43 -2.82 -12.51
C ASP A 23 -11.93 -4.10 -11.83
N GLY A 24 -11.02 -4.93 -11.33
CA GLY A 24 -11.35 -6.16 -10.60
C GLY A 24 -11.30 -7.45 -11.42
N ARG A 25 -10.96 -7.39 -12.72
CA ARG A 25 -10.77 -8.58 -13.54
C ARG A 25 -9.43 -9.26 -13.25
N LEU A 26 -9.44 -10.60 -13.32
CA LEU A 26 -8.26 -11.42 -13.49
C LEU A 26 -8.26 -11.94 -14.93
N ILE A 27 -7.15 -11.73 -15.64
CA ILE A 27 -7.03 -12.08 -17.06
C ILE A 27 -5.83 -13.01 -17.25
N ALA A 28 -6.02 -14.09 -18.00
CA ALA A 28 -4.93 -14.89 -18.55
C ALA A 28 -4.73 -14.55 -20.03
N LEU A 29 -3.49 -14.29 -20.42
CA LEU A 29 -3.07 -13.96 -21.78
C LEU A 29 -2.15 -15.05 -22.31
N ASP A 30 -2.25 -15.39 -23.59
CA ASP A 30 -1.28 -16.30 -24.23
C ASP A 30 0.10 -15.62 -24.35
N THR A 31 1.17 -16.34 -23.99
CA THR A 31 2.53 -15.75 -23.96
C THR A 31 3.11 -15.37 -25.33
N TYR A 32 2.58 -15.91 -26.44
CA TYR A 32 3.10 -15.65 -27.78
C TYR A 32 2.34 -14.53 -28.49
N THR A 33 1.02 -14.51 -28.33
CA THR A 33 0.11 -13.60 -29.04
C THR A 33 -0.28 -12.39 -28.19
N GLY A 34 -0.27 -12.52 -26.87
CA GLY A 34 -0.83 -11.53 -25.95
C GLY A 34 -2.36 -11.46 -25.95
N GLU A 35 -3.04 -12.37 -26.65
CA GLU A 35 -4.50 -12.41 -26.69
C GLU A 35 -5.08 -13.02 -25.40
N PRO A 36 -6.25 -12.54 -24.91
CA PRO A 36 -6.94 -13.14 -23.77
C PRO A 36 -7.34 -14.61 -24.04
N VAL A 37 -6.96 -15.49 -23.12
CA VAL A 37 -7.39 -16.89 -23.07
C VAL A 37 -8.68 -17.02 -22.27
N TRP A 38 -8.73 -16.36 -21.10
CA TRP A 38 -9.93 -16.24 -20.26
C TRP A 38 -9.88 -14.96 -19.43
N GLU A 39 -11.05 -14.49 -19.01
CA GLU A 39 -11.21 -13.35 -18.10
C GLU A 39 -12.26 -13.69 -17.03
N THR A 40 -11.97 -13.38 -15.76
CA THR A 40 -12.89 -13.58 -14.64
C THR A 40 -13.06 -12.29 -13.86
N MET A 41 -14.31 -11.87 -13.63
CA MET A 41 -14.59 -10.77 -12.70
C MET A 41 -14.47 -11.27 -11.27
N THR A 42 -13.50 -10.76 -10.51
CA THR A 42 -13.22 -11.27 -9.16
C THR A 42 -13.98 -10.53 -8.06
N VAL A 43 -14.47 -9.33 -8.38
CA VAL A 43 -15.03 -8.38 -7.42
C VAL A 43 -16.50 -8.05 -7.72
N ASP A 44 -17.20 -7.60 -6.68
CA ASP A 44 -18.49 -6.93 -6.85
C ASP A 44 -18.25 -5.54 -7.45
N GLN A 45 -18.82 -5.29 -8.64
CA GLN A 45 -18.63 -4.02 -9.35
C GLN A 45 -19.47 -2.87 -8.79
N ASP A 46 -20.42 -3.16 -7.90
CA ASP A 46 -21.19 -2.14 -7.19
C ASP A 46 -20.42 -1.59 -5.96
N ARG A 47 -19.22 -2.14 -5.69
CA ARG A 47 -18.32 -1.73 -4.61
C ARG A 47 -16.98 -1.24 -5.15
N PHE A 48 -16.28 -0.43 -4.37
CA PHE A 48 -15.03 0.24 -4.76
C PHE A 48 -13.79 -0.65 -4.65
N TYR A 49 -13.88 -1.89 -5.12
CA TYR A 49 -12.73 -2.78 -5.23
C TYR A 49 -11.80 -2.37 -6.38
N SER A 50 -10.53 -2.76 -6.25
CA SER A 50 -9.55 -2.68 -7.35
C SER A 50 -8.48 -3.75 -7.19
N ILE A 51 -7.74 -4.08 -8.25
CA ILE A 51 -6.56 -4.96 -8.16
C ILE A 51 -5.32 -4.20 -8.60
N THR A 52 -4.29 -4.23 -7.75
CA THR A 52 -3.01 -3.56 -7.98
C THR A 52 -1.82 -4.49 -7.78
N GLY A 53 -1.93 -5.50 -6.91
CA GLY A 53 -0.89 -6.50 -6.66
C GLY A 53 -0.70 -7.48 -7.81
N ALA A 54 0.48 -8.11 -7.86
CA ALA A 54 0.76 -9.18 -8.80
C ALA A 54 0.14 -10.51 -8.31
N PRO A 55 -0.52 -11.29 -9.17
CA PRO A 55 -0.98 -12.63 -8.80
C PRO A 55 0.20 -13.56 -8.51
N ARG A 56 -0.01 -14.61 -7.72
CA ARG A 56 0.94 -15.73 -7.54
C ARG A 56 0.35 -17.01 -8.09
N ILE A 57 1.21 -17.93 -8.53
CA ILE A 57 0.79 -19.26 -8.98
C ILE A 57 1.19 -20.29 -7.94
N VAL A 58 0.22 -21.01 -7.41
CA VAL A 58 0.41 -22.10 -6.44
C VAL A 58 -0.34 -23.31 -6.93
N LYS A 59 0.37 -24.41 -7.19
CA LYS A 59 -0.21 -25.72 -7.56
C LYS A 59 -1.23 -25.65 -8.72
N GLY A 60 -0.94 -24.82 -9.73
CA GLY A 60 -1.83 -24.64 -10.88
C GLY A 60 -3.01 -23.70 -10.65
N GLN A 61 -3.00 -22.95 -9.54
CA GLN A 61 -4.03 -21.98 -9.19
C GLN A 61 -3.44 -20.57 -9.18
N VAL A 62 -4.20 -19.60 -9.67
CA VAL A 62 -3.90 -18.17 -9.66
C VAL A 62 -4.47 -17.56 -8.39
N ILE A 63 -3.58 -17.17 -7.48
CA ILE A 63 -3.91 -16.53 -6.21
C ILE A 63 -3.90 -15.02 -6.42
N ILE A 64 -5.02 -14.36 -6.09
CA ILE A 64 -5.14 -12.91 -6.17
C ILE A 64 -6.08 -12.38 -5.08
N GLY A 65 -5.75 -11.21 -4.54
CA GLY A 65 -6.62 -10.43 -3.65
C GLY A 65 -7.12 -9.16 -4.34
N ASN A 66 -7.42 -8.14 -3.54
CA ASN A 66 -7.94 -6.85 -4.00
C ASN A 66 -7.55 -5.76 -3.00
N GLY A 67 -7.72 -4.50 -3.39
CA GLY A 67 -7.67 -3.31 -2.54
C GLY A 67 -9.02 -2.57 -2.54
N GLY A 68 -9.14 -1.57 -1.68
CA GLY A 68 -10.36 -0.76 -1.54
C GLY A 68 -10.79 -0.48 -0.10
N ALA A 69 -10.00 -0.85 0.91
CA ALA A 69 -10.32 -0.59 2.33
C ALA A 69 -10.60 0.90 2.59
N GLU A 70 -9.96 1.80 1.85
CA GLU A 70 -10.15 3.25 1.96
C GLU A 70 -11.56 3.71 1.55
N PHE A 71 -12.32 2.89 0.82
CA PHE A 71 -13.67 3.20 0.34
C PHE A 71 -14.75 2.31 0.95
N GLY A 72 -14.37 1.37 1.82
CA GLY A 72 -15.31 0.51 2.52
C GLY A 72 -15.66 -0.75 1.75
N VAL A 73 -14.76 -1.72 1.79
CA VAL A 73 -14.96 -3.03 1.18
C VAL A 73 -14.52 -4.14 2.13
N ARG A 74 -15.07 -5.34 1.92
CA ARG A 74 -14.71 -6.53 2.67
C ARG A 74 -13.60 -7.30 1.98
N GLY A 75 -12.47 -7.46 2.66
CA GLY A 75 -11.30 -8.14 2.11
C GLY A 75 -11.50 -9.65 1.91
N TYR A 76 -10.87 -10.17 0.85
CA TYR A 76 -10.76 -11.60 0.58
C TYR A 76 -9.59 -11.89 -0.36
N VAL A 77 -9.16 -13.15 -0.36
CA VAL A 77 -8.22 -13.75 -1.31
C VAL A 77 -8.94 -14.89 -2.03
N SER A 78 -8.68 -15.05 -3.33
CA SER A 78 -9.28 -16.12 -4.13
C SER A 78 -8.22 -16.89 -4.90
N ALA A 79 -8.46 -18.17 -5.10
CA ALA A 79 -7.72 -19.02 -6.01
C ALA A 79 -8.58 -19.40 -7.19
N TYR A 80 -8.08 -19.17 -8.40
CA TYR A 80 -8.72 -19.56 -9.65
C TYR A 80 -7.91 -20.64 -10.33
N ASP A 81 -8.56 -21.58 -11.02
CA ASP A 81 -7.85 -22.54 -11.87
C ASP A 81 -7.10 -21.79 -12.99
N ALA A 82 -5.81 -22.08 -13.16
CA ALA A 82 -4.96 -21.33 -14.09
C ALA A 82 -5.29 -21.61 -15.56
N GLU A 83 -5.90 -22.75 -15.88
CA GLU A 83 -6.25 -23.12 -17.25
C GLU A 83 -7.59 -22.51 -17.69
N THR A 84 -8.56 -22.45 -16.77
CA THR A 84 -9.97 -22.12 -17.07
C THR A 84 -10.46 -20.80 -16.50
N GLY A 85 -9.83 -20.28 -15.45
CA GLY A 85 -10.29 -19.09 -14.73
C GLY A 85 -11.44 -19.36 -13.75
N GLU A 86 -11.83 -20.63 -13.55
CA GLU A 86 -12.88 -21.01 -12.60
C GLU A 86 -12.43 -20.79 -11.15
N LEU A 87 -13.33 -20.27 -10.30
CA LEU A 87 -13.05 -20.06 -8.88
C LEU A 87 -12.97 -21.41 -8.16
N ASN A 88 -11.80 -21.74 -7.60
CA ASN A 88 -11.61 -22.94 -6.79
C ASN A 88 -12.05 -22.70 -5.34
N TRP A 89 -11.53 -21.62 -4.73
CA TRP A 89 -11.86 -21.25 -3.36
C TRP A 89 -11.68 -19.76 -3.11
N ARG A 90 -12.32 -19.27 -2.04
CA ARG A 90 -12.20 -17.89 -1.55
C ARG A 90 -12.14 -17.87 -0.03
N PHE A 91 -11.12 -17.22 0.51
CA PHE A 91 -10.97 -16.93 1.93
C PHE A 91 -11.27 -15.45 2.19
N TYR A 92 -12.26 -15.16 3.04
CA TYR A 92 -12.52 -13.80 3.50
C TYR A 92 -11.63 -13.50 4.70
N THR A 93 -11.08 -12.28 4.77
CA THR A 93 -10.13 -11.88 5.83
C THR A 93 -10.80 -11.25 7.04
N ILE A 94 -12.05 -10.81 6.91
CA ILE A 94 -12.85 -10.29 8.01
C ILE A 94 -14.23 -10.95 8.01
N PRO A 95 -14.88 -11.12 9.18
CA PRO A 95 -16.25 -11.59 9.26
C PRO A 95 -17.17 -10.60 8.53
N GLY A 96 -18.21 -11.10 7.87
CA GLY A 96 -19.23 -10.24 7.28
C GLY A 96 -20.41 -10.09 8.22
N ASP A 97 -21.42 -9.34 7.78
CA ASP A 97 -22.72 -9.27 8.45
C ASP A 97 -23.53 -10.57 8.32
N PHE A 98 -22.93 -11.71 8.66
CA PHE A 98 -23.63 -12.99 8.82
C PHE A 98 -24.41 -13.05 10.14
N MET A 99 -24.33 -12.00 10.95
CA MET A 99 -25.04 -11.82 12.22
C MET A 99 -26.35 -11.04 12.04
N ALA A 100 -26.54 -10.28 10.96
CA ALA A 100 -27.82 -9.69 10.62
C ALA A 100 -28.85 -10.76 10.19
N PRO A 101 -30.13 -10.58 10.58
CA PRO A 101 -31.20 -11.43 10.09
C PRO A 101 -31.34 -11.34 8.56
N GLY A 102 -31.14 -12.47 7.85
CA GLY A 102 -31.43 -12.60 6.42
C GLY A 102 -30.22 -12.73 5.48
N THR A 103 -29.00 -12.67 6.01
CA THR A 103 -27.76 -12.82 5.22
C THR A 103 -27.50 -14.29 4.86
N PRO A 104 -27.06 -14.62 3.63
CA PRO A 104 -26.73 -16.00 3.25
C PRO A 104 -25.69 -16.64 4.18
N LYS A 105 -25.92 -17.91 4.56
CA LYS A 105 -25.01 -18.67 5.43
C LYS A 105 -23.65 -18.90 4.74
N MET A 106 -22.60 -18.49 5.46
CA MET A 106 -21.15 -18.72 5.37
C MET A 106 -20.50 -19.33 4.10
N PRO A 107 -19.42 -18.72 3.56
CA PRO A 107 -18.46 -19.37 2.65
C PRO A 107 -17.46 -20.30 3.40
N PRO A 108 -16.61 -21.10 2.70
CA PRO A 108 -16.07 -22.41 3.11
C PRO A 108 -15.33 -22.59 4.45
N ASP A 109 -14.91 -21.54 5.16
CA ASP A 109 -14.19 -21.68 6.43
C ASP A 109 -14.97 -21.06 7.61
N GLU A 110 -15.95 -21.82 8.08
CA GLU A 110 -16.78 -21.51 9.25
C GLU A 110 -15.93 -21.28 10.51
N ALA A 111 -14.84 -22.02 10.67
CA ALA A 111 -14.01 -21.95 11.87
C ALA A 111 -13.23 -20.63 11.95
N ALA A 112 -12.56 -20.23 10.86
CA ALA A 112 -11.80 -18.99 10.83
C ALA A 112 -12.69 -17.75 11.00
N MET A 113 -13.86 -17.73 10.35
CA MET A 113 -14.79 -16.61 10.46
C MET A 113 -15.50 -16.56 11.83
N THR A 114 -15.73 -17.71 12.47
CA THR A 114 -16.24 -17.75 13.84
C THR A 114 -15.20 -17.21 14.83
N LEU A 115 -13.95 -17.68 14.74
CA LEU A 115 -12.83 -17.16 15.53
C LEU A 115 -12.69 -15.65 15.35
N ALA A 116 -12.73 -15.18 14.11
CA ALA A 116 -12.61 -13.76 13.82
C ALA A 116 -13.77 -12.97 14.44
N ALA A 117 -15.02 -13.43 14.26
CA ALA A 117 -16.21 -12.75 14.78
C ALA A 117 -16.22 -12.53 16.29
N GLU A 118 -15.57 -13.40 17.09
CA GLU A 118 -15.42 -13.20 18.54
C GLU A 118 -14.64 -11.93 18.91
N THR A 119 -13.87 -11.39 17.97
CA THR A 119 -13.03 -10.19 18.16
C THR A 119 -13.64 -8.91 17.60
N TRP A 120 -14.91 -8.97 17.17
CA TRP A 120 -15.68 -7.81 16.71
C TRP A 120 -16.91 -7.60 17.58
N GLY A 121 -17.20 -6.34 17.89
CA GLY A 121 -18.32 -5.95 18.72
C GLY A 121 -19.67 -6.00 18.02
N PRO A 122 -20.77 -6.08 18.79
CA PRO A 122 -22.13 -6.06 18.25
C PRO A 122 -22.52 -4.73 17.56
N GLU A 123 -21.78 -3.65 17.82
CA GLU A 123 -21.99 -2.31 17.24
C GLU A 123 -21.08 -2.04 16.04
N THR A 124 -20.43 -3.07 15.50
CA THR A 124 -19.59 -2.94 14.30
C THR A 124 -20.37 -2.37 13.12
N LEU A 125 -19.78 -1.37 12.44
CA LEU A 125 -20.33 -0.76 11.24
C LEU A 125 -20.08 -1.65 10.01
N TRP A 126 -20.82 -2.75 9.89
CA TRP A 126 -20.66 -3.68 8.77
C TRP A 126 -20.97 -3.07 7.40
N GLU A 127 -21.80 -2.03 7.35
CA GLU A 127 -22.11 -1.27 6.12
C GLU A 127 -20.84 -0.64 5.50
N ALA A 128 -19.84 -0.31 6.31
CA ALA A 128 -18.54 0.19 5.84
C ALA A 128 -17.61 -0.93 5.35
N GLY A 129 -18.02 -2.20 5.40
CA GLY A 129 -17.29 -3.33 4.83
C GLY A 129 -16.15 -3.89 5.68
N GLY A 130 -15.70 -3.22 6.74
CA GLY A 130 -14.73 -3.75 7.71
C GLY A 130 -13.26 -3.71 7.27
N GLY A 131 -12.96 -3.71 5.97
CA GLY A 131 -11.59 -3.61 5.44
C GLY A 131 -10.91 -4.96 5.26
N GLY A 132 -9.62 -5.06 5.62
CA GLY A 132 -8.85 -6.30 5.57
C GLY A 132 -8.44 -6.73 4.17
N THR A 133 -8.33 -5.80 3.23
CA THR A 133 -7.96 -6.13 1.84
C THR A 133 -6.54 -6.67 1.71
N ALA A 134 -6.34 -7.76 0.97
CA ALA A 134 -5.04 -8.38 0.72
C ALA A 134 -4.47 -7.95 -0.65
N TRP A 135 -3.93 -6.73 -0.72
CA TRP A 135 -3.70 -6.03 -1.98
C TRP A 135 -2.30 -6.20 -2.60
N ASP A 136 -1.39 -6.95 -1.97
CA ASP A 136 0.01 -7.06 -2.44
C ASP A 136 0.71 -8.41 -2.19
N SER A 137 1.29 -8.61 -1.01
CA SER A 137 2.22 -9.71 -0.76
C SER A 137 1.53 -11.06 -0.53
N PHE A 138 2.07 -12.07 -1.18
CA PHE A 138 1.79 -13.49 -0.96
C PHE A 138 3.10 -14.26 -0.97
N ALA A 139 3.23 -15.27 -0.10
CA ALA A 139 4.36 -16.18 -0.07
C ALA A 139 3.88 -17.64 0.02
N TYR A 140 4.69 -18.60 -0.39
CA TYR A 140 4.32 -20.02 -0.41
C TYR A 140 5.50 -20.91 -0.03
N ASP A 141 5.31 -21.82 0.92
CA ASP A 141 6.28 -22.87 1.26
C ASP A 141 5.79 -24.22 0.72
N PRO A 142 6.43 -24.79 -0.31
CA PRO A 142 6.02 -26.08 -0.88
C PRO A 142 6.33 -27.29 0.01
N GLU A 143 7.24 -27.18 0.98
CA GLU A 143 7.53 -28.28 1.92
C GLU A 143 6.47 -28.38 3.02
N LEU A 144 5.94 -27.24 3.46
CA LEU A 144 4.86 -27.17 4.44
C LEU A 144 3.47 -27.22 3.79
N ASP A 145 3.40 -27.01 2.47
CA ASP A 145 2.16 -26.82 1.70
C ASP A 145 1.30 -25.70 2.31
N LEU A 146 1.92 -24.55 2.60
CA LEU A 146 1.26 -23.39 3.20
C LEU A 146 1.38 -22.15 2.31
N LEU A 147 0.23 -21.52 2.04
CA LEU A 147 0.13 -20.19 1.43
C LEU A 147 0.02 -19.15 2.55
N TYR A 148 0.87 -18.13 2.50
CA TYR A 148 0.84 -17.00 3.42
C TYR A 148 0.27 -15.77 2.71
N ILE A 149 -0.73 -15.15 3.34
CA ILE A 149 -1.37 -13.92 2.86
C ILE A 149 -1.13 -12.79 3.87
N GLY A 150 -0.87 -11.59 3.35
CA GLY A 150 -0.81 -10.36 4.15
C GLY A 150 -2.15 -9.63 4.13
N VAL A 151 -2.67 -9.24 5.30
CA VAL A 151 -4.00 -8.62 5.44
C VAL A 151 -3.90 -7.13 5.77
N GLY A 152 -4.72 -6.33 5.11
CA GLY A 152 -4.72 -4.86 5.22
C GLY A 152 -5.38 -4.28 6.48
N ASN A 153 -5.49 -2.96 6.44
CA ASN A 153 -6.10 -2.08 7.44
C ASN A 153 -7.64 -2.22 7.52
N GLY A 154 -8.22 -1.70 8.60
CA GLY A 154 -9.66 -1.68 8.82
C GLY A 154 -10.40 -0.62 8.00
N SER A 155 -11.70 -0.80 7.84
CA SER A 155 -12.59 0.20 7.22
C SER A 155 -13.86 0.45 8.04
N PRO A 156 -14.10 1.69 8.50
CA PRO A 156 -13.19 2.83 8.44
C PRO A 156 -11.89 2.60 9.22
N TRP A 157 -10.87 3.43 8.97
CA TRP A 157 -9.59 3.33 9.69
C TRP A 157 -9.79 3.49 11.20
N ASN A 158 -10.50 4.53 11.63
CA ASN A 158 -10.72 4.79 13.05
C ASN A 158 -11.58 3.69 13.74
N GLN A 159 -10.97 2.90 14.62
CA GLN A 159 -11.65 1.80 15.31
C GLN A 159 -12.88 2.27 16.09
N GLN A 160 -12.85 3.47 16.68
CA GLN A 160 -13.98 3.98 17.47
C GLN A 160 -15.26 4.19 16.63
N HIS A 161 -15.13 4.33 15.31
CA HIS A 161 -16.28 4.37 14.38
C HIS A 161 -16.53 3.03 13.69
N ARG A 162 -15.47 2.23 13.48
CA ARG A 162 -15.57 0.91 12.86
C ARG A 162 -16.23 -0.10 13.80
N ASP A 163 -15.74 -0.16 15.03
CA ASP A 163 -16.18 -1.06 16.09
C ASP A 163 -16.04 -0.37 17.46
N PRO A 164 -17.09 0.37 17.89
CA PRO A 164 -17.07 1.13 19.14
C PRO A 164 -16.85 0.26 20.39
N SER A 165 -17.05 -1.05 20.30
CA SER A 165 -16.81 -1.99 21.41
C SER A 165 -15.33 -2.31 21.60
N GLY A 166 -14.46 -1.90 20.66
CA GLY A 166 -13.05 -2.27 20.62
C GLY A 166 -12.85 -3.70 20.12
N GLY A 167 -11.81 -4.37 20.60
CA GLY A 167 -11.46 -5.73 20.18
C GLY A 167 -10.32 -5.78 19.17
N ASP A 168 -9.84 -6.99 18.90
CA ASP A 168 -8.69 -7.20 18.01
C ASP A 168 -9.05 -7.03 16.53
N ASN A 169 -10.33 -7.17 16.18
CA ASN A 169 -10.86 -7.06 14.82
C ASN A 169 -10.11 -7.97 13.82
N LEU A 170 -10.03 -9.27 14.10
CA LEU A 170 -9.37 -10.23 13.24
C LEU A 170 -10.05 -10.35 11.85
N PHE A 171 -9.30 -10.58 10.77
CA PHE A 171 -7.84 -10.73 10.69
C PHE A 171 -7.15 -9.44 10.20
N LEU A 172 -7.65 -8.25 10.54
CA LEU A 172 -7.00 -6.99 10.16
C LEU A 172 -5.52 -6.98 10.56
N ALA A 173 -4.67 -6.38 9.72
CA ALA A 173 -3.23 -6.24 9.97
C ALA A 173 -2.56 -7.55 10.44
N SER A 174 -2.78 -8.64 9.71
CA SER A 174 -2.29 -9.98 10.06
C SER A 174 -1.53 -10.64 8.92
N ILE A 175 -0.59 -11.51 9.29
CA ILE A 175 -0.13 -12.60 8.43
C ILE A 175 -1.06 -13.78 8.70
N VAL A 176 -1.62 -14.37 7.64
CA VAL A 176 -2.49 -15.55 7.75
C VAL A 176 -1.94 -16.67 6.87
N ALA A 177 -1.82 -17.87 7.42
CA ALA A 177 -1.46 -19.08 6.69
C ALA A 177 -2.70 -19.90 6.35
N LEU A 178 -2.78 -20.33 5.11
CA LEU A 178 -3.86 -21.12 4.53
C LEU A 178 -3.31 -22.39 3.90
N ASP A 179 -4.11 -23.45 3.91
CA ASP A 179 -3.94 -24.58 3.00
C ASP A 179 -4.21 -24.09 1.56
N PRO A 180 -3.25 -24.18 0.63
CA PRO A 180 -3.42 -23.68 -0.73
C PRO A 180 -4.46 -24.47 -1.54
N ASN A 181 -4.80 -25.71 -1.14
CA ASN A 181 -5.69 -26.58 -1.91
C ASN A 181 -7.14 -26.09 -1.86
N ASP A 182 -7.60 -25.66 -0.69
CA ASP A 182 -9.00 -25.25 -0.45
C ASP A 182 -9.17 -23.91 0.28
N GLY A 183 -8.07 -23.26 0.67
CA GLY A 183 -8.08 -21.97 1.36
C GLY A 183 -8.42 -22.07 2.85
N THR A 184 -8.41 -23.28 3.43
CA THR A 184 -8.65 -23.50 4.86
C THR A 184 -7.59 -22.83 5.71
N TYR A 185 -8.01 -22.12 6.75
CA TYR A 185 -7.16 -21.47 7.74
C TYR A 185 -6.31 -22.47 8.53
N VAL A 186 -5.04 -22.10 8.75
CA VAL A 186 -4.09 -22.88 9.55
C VAL A 186 -3.68 -22.10 10.80
N TRP A 187 -3.10 -20.92 10.62
CA TRP A 187 -2.67 -20.05 11.72
C TRP A 187 -2.68 -18.57 11.27
N HIS A 188 -2.64 -17.64 12.22
CA HIS A 188 -2.35 -16.24 11.95
C HIS A 188 -1.45 -15.62 13.02
N TYR A 189 -0.81 -14.51 12.67
CA TYR A 189 -0.18 -13.59 13.61
C TYR A 189 -0.62 -12.16 13.28
N GLN A 190 -1.23 -11.48 14.24
CA GLN A 190 -1.74 -10.12 14.06
C GLN A 190 -0.69 -9.09 14.50
N THR A 191 -0.17 -8.31 13.55
CA THR A 191 0.89 -7.32 13.80
C THR A 191 0.36 -6.07 14.51
N THR A 192 -0.92 -5.73 14.29
CA THR A 192 -1.55 -4.54 14.88
C THR A 192 -3.00 -4.83 15.30
N PRO A 193 -3.22 -5.38 16.51
CA PRO A 193 -4.56 -5.61 17.04
C PRO A 193 -5.40 -4.34 17.18
N GLY A 194 -6.66 -4.40 16.77
CA GLY A 194 -7.56 -3.25 16.80
C GLY A 194 -7.05 -2.07 15.95
N GLU A 195 -6.39 -2.37 14.83
CA GLU A 195 -5.76 -1.43 13.90
C GLU A 195 -6.55 -0.13 13.69
N THR A 196 -5.92 1.04 13.83
CA THR A 196 -6.60 2.33 13.70
C THR A 196 -5.84 3.44 12.95
N TRP A 197 -4.70 3.13 12.34
CA TRP A 197 -3.75 4.10 11.77
C TRP A 197 -3.47 3.91 10.27
N ASP A 198 -4.26 3.08 9.58
CA ASP A 198 -3.97 2.56 8.24
C ASP A 198 -2.69 1.69 8.22
N TYR A 199 -2.47 0.89 9.26
CA TYR A 199 -1.39 -0.09 9.33
C TYR A 199 -1.79 -1.42 8.72
N THR A 200 -1.42 -1.59 7.45
CA THR A 200 -1.52 -2.87 6.75
C THR A 200 -0.43 -3.83 7.20
N ALA A 201 -0.69 -5.13 7.05
CA ALA A 201 0.31 -6.20 7.03
C ALA A 201 0.36 -6.88 5.64
N THR A 202 0.22 -6.10 4.57
CA THR A 202 0.26 -6.55 3.17
C THR A 202 1.66 -6.46 2.55
N GLN A 203 2.62 -5.92 3.30
CA GLN A 203 4.01 -5.73 2.91
C GLN A 203 4.69 -7.06 2.61
N GLN A 204 5.85 -6.99 1.94
CA GLN A 204 6.55 -8.20 1.51
C GLN A 204 6.83 -9.16 2.67
N MET A 205 6.55 -10.43 2.45
CA MET A 205 6.89 -11.52 3.35
C MET A 205 8.03 -12.33 2.74
N ILE A 206 9.12 -12.51 3.48
CA ILE A 206 10.28 -13.31 3.05
C ILE A 206 10.35 -14.57 3.88
N LEU A 207 10.36 -15.73 3.22
CA LEU A 207 10.58 -17.03 3.87
C LEU A 207 12.08 -17.33 3.88
N ALA A 208 12.63 -17.64 5.05
CA ALA A 208 14.05 -17.96 5.22
C ALA A 208 14.26 -19.03 6.29
N ASN A 209 15.43 -19.65 6.29
CA ASN A 209 15.86 -20.48 7.41
C ASN A 209 16.95 -19.70 8.15
N LEU A 210 16.71 -19.42 9.43
CA LEU A 210 17.62 -18.64 10.27
C LEU A 210 18.07 -19.45 11.47
N LEU A 211 19.32 -19.25 11.88
CA LEU A 211 19.84 -19.81 13.12
C LEU A 211 19.43 -18.88 14.27
N ILE A 212 18.35 -19.21 14.97
CA ILE A 212 17.74 -18.39 16.03
C ILE A 212 18.27 -18.85 17.40
N PRO A 213 18.75 -17.93 18.26
CA PRO A 213 19.11 -18.25 19.64
C PRO A 213 17.91 -18.81 20.43
N ASN A 214 18.14 -19.86 21.22
CA ASN A 214 17.10 -20.42 22.08
C ASN A 214 16.75 -19.43 23.20
N SER A 215 15.46 -19.39 23.59
CA SER A 215 14.96 -18.51 24.66
C SER A 215 15.60 -18.79 26.03
N ASP A 216 16.12 -20.00 26.25
CA ASP A 216 16.86 -20.37 27.46
C ASP A 216 18.35 -19.94 27.44
N GLY A 217 18.79 -19.30 26.36
CA GLY A 217 20.17 -18.86 26.13
C GLY A 217 21.15 -20.00 25.83
N ARG A 218 20.68 -21.23 25.63
CA ARG A 218 21.54 -22.41 25.41
C ARG A 218 21.56 -22.80 23.94
N GLY A 219 22.47 -22.17 23.20
CA GLY A 219 22.69 -22.47 21.79
C GLY A 219 21.66 -21.84 20.87
N SER A 220 21.57 -22.36 19.65
CA SER A 220 20.70 -21.84 18.60
C SER A 220 20.10 -22.99 17.79
N GLU A 221 18.91 -22.77 17.26
CA GLU A 221 18.17 -23.71 16.43
C GLU A 221 17.95 -23.14 15.03
N MET A 222 18.03 -23.99 14.01
CA MET A 222 17.65 -23.59 12.65
C MET A 222 16.12 -23.56 12.54
N ARG A 223 15.55 -22.36 12.46
CA ARG A 223 14.11 -22.13 12.39
C ARG A 223 13.66 -21.80 10.98
N LYS A 224 12.52 -22.36 10.60
CA LYS A 224 11.80 -22.01 9.36
C LYS A 224 10.99 -20.74 9.64
N VAL A 225 11.48 -19.59 9.23
CA VAL A 225 10.84 -18.30 9.54
C VAL A 225 10.14 -17.66 8.35
N ILE A 226 9.18 -16.80 8.66
CA ILE A 226 8.62 -15.75 7.79
C ILE A 226 8.98 -14.41 8.41
N MET A 227 9.54 -13.51 7.60
CA MET A 227 9.99 -12.18 7.99
C MET A 227 9.14 -11.12 7.32
N GLN A 228 8.74 -10.08 8.06
CA GLN A 228 7.97 -8.97 7.51
C GLN A 228 8.27 -7.66 8.23
N ALA A 229 8.42 -6.58 7.46
CA ALA A 229 8.44 -5.20 7.93
C ALA A 229 7.15 -4.48 7.50
N PRO A 230 6.02 -4.65 8.19
CA PRO A 230 4.77 -3.97 7.84
C PRO A 230 4.81 -2.46 8.15
N LYS A 231 3.74 -1.74 7.79
CA LYS A 231 3.65 -0.29 7.96
C LYS A 231 3.89 0.20 9.40
N ASN A 232 3.58 -0.62 10.39
CA ASN A 232 3.59 -0.21 11.81
C ASN A 232 4.98 0.08 12.40
N GLY A 233 6.06 -0.21 11.67
CA GLY A 233 7.44 0.14 12.06
C GLY A 233 8.21 -0.94 12.83
N PHE A 234 7.62 -2.10 13.10
CA PHE A 234 8.31 -3.26 13.70
C PHE A 234 8.72 -4.29 12.64
N PHE A 235 9.87 -4.93 12.81
CA PHE A 235 10.34 -6.01 11.96
C PHE A 235 10.04 -7.34 12.66
N TYR A 236 9.20 -8.18 12.08
CA TYR A 236 8.76 -9.42 12.70
C TYR A 236 9.51 -10.62 12.16
N VAL A 237 9.89 -11.54 13.05
CA VAL A 237 10.34 -12.89 12.73
C VAL A 237 9.40 -13.88 13.41
N ILE A 238 8.74 -14.70 12.61
CA ILE A 238 7.69 -15.63 13.04
C ILE A 238 8.03 -17.02 12.50
N ASP A 239 7.77 -18.07 13.26
CA ASP A 239 7.86 -19.44 12.74
C ASP A 239 6.76 -19.67 11.70
N ARG A 240 7.15 -19.93 10.45
CA ARG A 240 6.19 -20.02 9.35
C ARG A 240 5.40 -21.32 9.33
N ALA A 241 5.78 -22.32 10.12
CA ALA A 241 5.02 -23.56 10.24
C ALA A 241 3.87 -23.42 11.23
N THR A 242 4.06 -22.66 12.31
CA THR A 242 3.13 -22.62 13.46
C THR A 242 2.48 -21.26 13.71
N GLY A 243 3.04 -20.18 13.17
CA GLY A 243 2.66 -18.81 13.52
C GLY A 243 3.22 -18.33 14.86
N GLU A 244 4.14 -19.09 15.47
CA GLU A 244 4.79 -18.72 16.73
C GLU A 244 5.61 -17.43 16.55
N PHE A 245 5.33 -16.44 17.40
CA PHE A 245 6.15 -15.24 17.51
C PHE A 245 7.55 -15.58 18.03
N LEU A 246 8.60 -15.17 17.31
CA LEU A 246 9.98 -15.40 17.73
C LEU A 246 10.64 -14.11 18.21
N SER A 247 10.53 -13.04 17.43
CA SER A 247 11.06 -11.73 17.81
C SER A 247 10.44 -10.61 16.98
N ALA A 248 10.47 -9.41 17.55
CA ALA A 248 10.25 -8.18 16.81
C ALA A 248 10.88 -6.98 17.52
N ASP A 249 11.46 -6.07 16.74
CA ASP A 249 11.96 -4.77 17.18
C ASP A 249 11.71 -3.70 16.10
N ASN A 250 11.77 -2.43 16.47
CA ASN A 250 11.43 -1.34 15.55
C ASN A 250 12.57 -1.03 14.57
N TYR A 251 12.30 -1.08 13.26
CA TYR A 251 13.28 -0.77 12.21
C TYR A 251 13.28 0.71 11.79
N VAL A 252 12.30 1.47 12.31
CA VAL A 252 12.19 2.94 12.22
C VAL A 252 11.74 3.48 13.57
N THR A 253 11.65 4.80 13.71
CA THR A 253 11.05 5.39 14.91
C THR A 253 9.55 5.06 14.99
N VAL A 254 9.11 4.60 16.15
CA VAL A 254 7.72 4.24 16.44
C VAL A 254 7.21 5.06 17.64
N THR A 255 5.98 5.59 17.55
CA THR A 255 5.33 6.35 18.65
C THR A 255 3.93 5.87 19.00
N TRP A 256 3.41 4.83 18.34
CA TRP A 256 2.11 4.24 18.70
C TRP A 256 2.22 3.13 19.75
N ALA A 257 3.37 2.44 19.80
CA ALA A 257 3.67 1.38 20.76
C ALA A 257 5.11 1.52 21.27
N ASP A 258 5.33 1.15 22.53
CA ASP A 258 6.65 1.18 23.19
C ASP A 258 7.55 0.05 22.67
N ARG A 259 6.98 -1.15 22.53
CA ARG A 259 7.64 -2.37 22.03
C ARG A 259 6.61 -3.46 21.73
N ILE A 260 7.07 -4.57 21.17
CA ILE A 260 6.34 -5.84 21.18
C ILE A 260 6.71 -6.61 22.45
N ASP A 261 5.70 -7.06 23.20
CA ASP A 261 5.89 -7.88 24.39
C ASP A 261 6.41 -9.27 23.97
N PRO A 262 7.61 -9.68 24.44
CA PRO A 262 8.20 -10.95 24.03
C PRO A 262 7.46 -12.19 24.55
N GLU A 263 6.62 -12.06 25.58
CA GLU A 263 5.86 -13.20 26.12
C GLU A 263 4.57 -13.44 25.34
N THR A 264 3.89 -12.36 24.95
CA THR A 264 2.58 -12.43 24.28
C THR A 264 2.65 -12.25 22.77
N GLY A 265 3.75 -11.68 22.27
CA GLY A 265 3.89 -11.27 20.87
C GLY A 265 3.00 -10.07 20.51
N ARG A 266 2.43 -9.35 21.47
CA ARG A 266 1.49 -8.25 21.26
C ARG A 266 2.16 -6.89 21.48
N PRO A 267 1.76 -5.82 20.75
CA PRO A 267 2.26 -4.48 21.00
C PRO A 267 1.82 -3.95 22.37
N ILE A 268 2.73 -3.29 23.07
CA ILE A 268 2.42 -2.48 24.25
C ILE A 268 2.19 -1.04 23.78
N GLU A 269 0.93 -0.67 23.60
CA GLU A 269 0.57 0.64 23.08
C GLU A 269 0.93 1.79 24.01
N ILE A 270 1.35 2.90 23.42
CA ILE A 270 1.61 4.14 24.16
C ILE A 270 0.26 4.80 24.49
N PRO A 271 0.00 5.18 25.76
CA PRO A 271 -1.25 5.83 26.14
C PRO A 271 -1.56 7.06 25.28
N GLY A 272 -2.77 7.12 24.73
CA GLY A 272 -3.23 8.20 23.86
C GLY A 272 -2.89 8.02 22.38
N ALA A 273 -2.15 6.98 21.98
CA ALA A 273 -1.84 6.73 20.57
C ALA A 273 -3.08 6.48 19.69
N ARG A 274 -4.19 6.02 20.30
CA ARG A 274 -5.49 5.81 19.66
C ARG A 274 -6.36 7.08 19.54
N TYR A 275 -5.82 8.23 19.96
CA TYR A 275 -6.39 9.57 19.74
C TYR A 275 -7.88 9.72 20.13
N GLU A 276 -8.32 8.99 21.17
CA GLU A 276 -9.74 8.92 21.56
C GLU A 276 -10.30 10.26 22.04
N ASN A 277 -9.48 11.02 22.77
CA ASN A 277 -9.90 12.27 23.40
C ASN A 277 -9.11 13.48 22.91
N GLU A 278 -7.86 13.29 22.49
CA GLU A 278 -6.94 14.34 22.07
C GLU A 278 -6.22 13.92 20.78
N ALA A 279 -5.75 14.91 20.02
CA ALA A 279 -4.98 14.62 18.83
C ALA A 279 -3.63 13.99 19.20
N ALA A 280 -3.25 12.92 18.50
CA ALA A 280 -2.00 12.21 18.74
C ALA A 280 -1.08 12.29 17.52
N PHE A 281 0.20 12.56 17.75
CA PHE A 281 1.21 12.56 16.70
C PHE A 281 1.82 11.16 16.56
N ILE A 282 1.52 10.50 15.45
CA ILE A 282 1.83 9.07 15.25
C ILE A 282 2.91 8.89 14.20
N ARG A 283 3.87 8.03 14.54
CA ARG A 283 4.96 7.52 13.71
C ARG A 283 4.99 5.98 13.80
N PRO A 284 5.08 5.26 12.67
CA PRO A 284 4.88 5.78 11.32
C PRO A 284 3.47 6.36 11.10
N ALA A 285 3.25 7.15 10.06
CA ALA A 285 1.91 7.57 9.65
C ALA A 285 1.26 6.51 8.72
N GLN A 286 0.16 6.86 8.05
CA GLN A 286 -0.57 5.98 7.12
C GLN A 286 0.28 5.45 5.95
N LEU A 287 1.38 6.14 5.61
CA LEU A 287 2.32 5.68 4.59
C LEU A 287 3.26 4.58 5.11
N GLY A 288 3.32 4.37 6.42
CA GLY A 288 4.05 3.30 7.10
C GLY A 288 5.55 3.53 7.17
N GLY A 289 6.24 2.76 8.01
CA GLY A 289 7.71 2.71 8.07
C GLY A 289 8.32 2.04 6.84
N HIS A 290 7.56 1.18 6.20
CA HIS A 290 7.84 0.48 4.95
C HIS A 290 6.48 0.18 4.30
N ASN A 291 6.40 0.37 2.99
CA ASN A 291 5.17 0.19 2.22
C ASN A 291 5.35 -0.95 1.19
N TRP A 292 4.70 -0.87 0.04
CA TRP A 292 4.68 -1.96 -0.96
C TRP A 292 6.00 -2.20 -1.69
N GLN A 293 6.96 -1.28 -1.60
CA GLN A 293 8.23 -1.40 -2.31
C GLN A 293 8.99 -2.62 -1.81
N PRO A 294 9.36 -3.59 -2.67
CA PRO A 294 9.95 -4.83 -2.19
C PRO A 294 11.22 -4.63 -1.35
N MET A 295 11.34 -5.36 -0.24
CA MET A 295 12.61 -5.62 0.44
C MET A 295 13.28 -6.90 -0.11
N SER A 296 14.56 -7.10 0.20
CA SER A 296 15.30 -8.29 -0.26
C SER A 296 16.14 -8.87 0.87
N PHE A 297 16.33 -10.19 0.85
CA PHE A 297 17.19 -10.90 1.82
C PHE A 297 18.42 -11.45 1.09
N ASN A 298 19.60 -11.37 1.71
CA ASN A 298 20.80 -12.00 1.22
C ASN A 298 21.29 -13.06 2.20
N PRO A 299 21.24 -14.37 1.85
CA PRO A 299 21.67 -15.44 2.75
C PRO A 299 23.18 -15.42 3.04
N ASP A 300 24.01 -14.81 2.19
CA ASP A 300 25.47 -14.74 2.40
C ASP A 300 25.83 -13.74 3.51
N THR A 301 25.06 -12.65 3.65
CA THR A 301 25.24 -11.65 4.70
C THR A 301 24.32 -11.88 5.90
N GLY A 302 23.21 -12.60 5.70
CA GLY A 302 22.15 -12.75 6.69
C GLY A 302 21.26 -11.52 6.83
N LEU A 303 21.38 -10.52 5.95
CA LEU A 303 20.72 -9.22 6.11
C LEU A 303 19.48 -9.07 5.22
N VAL A 304 18.52 -8.29 5.71
CA VAL A 304 17.35 -7.83 4.98
C VAL A 304 17.50 -6.34 4.64
N TYR A 305 17.32 -5.99 3.37
CA TYR A 305 17.47 -4.62 2.88
C TYR A 305 16.10 -3.97 2.69
N ILE A 306 15.76 -3.04 3.58
CA ILE A 306 14.43 -2.45 3.72
C ILE A 306 14.44 -1.02 3.14
N PRO A 307 13.54 -0.71 2.18
CA PRO A 307 13.17 0.66 1.83
C PRO A 307 12.39 1.31 2.98
N ALA A 308 13.10 1.72 4.02
CA ALA A 308 12.51 2.33 5.20
C ALA A 308 12.20 3.82 4.95
N GLN A 309 11.26 4.34 5.72
CA GLN A 309 10.83 5.72 5.61
C GLN A 309 10.31 6.26 6.93
N ASP A 310 10.64 7.51 7.20
CA ASP A 310 10.17 8.25 8.36
C ASP A 310 9.07 9.20 7.94
N ASN A 311 7.88 9.01 8.50
CA ASN A 311 6.74 9.88 8.26
C ASN A 311 5.88 9.96 9.50
N ALA A 312 5.22 11.09 9.64
CA ALA A 312 4.42 11.39 10.81
C ALA A 312 3.19 12.21 10.44
N ILE A 313 2.10 11.99 11.17
CA ILE A 313 0.88 12.79 11.03
C ILE A 313 0.18 12.89 12.38
N ALA A 314 -0.48 14.03 12.63
CA ALA A 314 -1.39 14.14 13.75
C ALA A 314 -2.74 13.53 13.38
N TRP A 315 -3.25 12.64 14.22
CA TRP A 315 -4.57 12.02 14.14
C TRP A 315 -5.50 12.61 15.18
N GLU A 316 -6.74 12.95 14.79
CA GLU A 316 -7.75 13.52 15.67
C GLU A 316 -9.09 12.81 15.46
N HIS A 317 -9.68 12.30 16.54
CA HIS A 317 -11.01 11.67 16.50
C HIS A 317 -12.09 12.67 16.09
N LEU A 318 -13.04 12.22 15.26
CA LEU A 318 -14.18 13.01 14.79
C LEU A 318 -15.49 12.54 15.44
N PRO A 319 -15.95 13.13 16.55
CA PRO A 319 -17.08 12.59 17.34
C PRO A 319 -18.45 12.70 16.64
N ARG A 320 -18.54 13.47 15.55
CA ARG A 320 -19.76 13.61 14.74
C ARG A 320 -19.59 13.10 13.31
N TRP A 321 -18.58 12.25 13.09
CA TRP A 321 -18.43 11.61 11.80
C TRP A 321 -19.67 10.75 11.50
N GLN A 322 -20.06 10.71 10.24
CA GLN A 322 -21.16 9.90 9.75
C GLN A 322 -20.66 9.14 8.55
N PHE A 323 -21.00 7.85 8.49
CA PHE A 323 -20.72 7.04 7.33
C PHE A 323 -21.40 7.59 6.09
N ARG A 324 -20.64 7.66 5.01
CA ARG A 324 -21.12 7.97 3.67
C ARG A 324 -20.50 6.96 2.73
N GLU A 325 -21.34 6.21 2.04
CA GLU A 325 -20.89 5.30 1.00
C GLU A 325 -20.06 6.06 -0.04
N ASN A 326 -19.08 5.38 -0.64
CA ASN A 326 -18.29 5.87 -1.78
C ASN A 326 -17.36 7.05 -1.45
N THR A 327 -17.14 7.33 -0.17
CA THR A 327 -16.19 8.35 0.31
C THR A 327 -14.95 7.72 0.92
N TRP A 328 -13.90 8.53 1.12
CA TRP A 328 -12.70 8.09 1.83
C TRP A 328 -12.99 7.86 3.34
N LEU A 329 -12.76 6.64 3.82
CA LEU A 329 -13.16 6.17 5.14
C LEU A 329 -12.03 6.19 6.19
N ALA A 330 -11.30 7.31 6.28
CA ALA A 330 -10.38 7.50 7.41
C ALA A 330 -11.12 7.63 8.75
N ALA A 331 -12.30 8.28 8.74
CA ALA A 331 -13.09 8.60 9.94
C ALA A 331 -12.29 9.29 11.07
N ALA A 332 -11.24 10.01 10.70
CA ALA A 332 -10.38 10.81 11.55
C ALA A 332 -9.91 12.03 10.76
N ARG A 333 -9.56 13.10 11.47
CA ARG A 333 -8.89 14.25 10.86
C ARG A 333 -7.40 14.05 10.95
N THR A 334 -6.70 14.19 9.83
CA THR A 334 -5.24 14.11 9.79
C THR A 334 -4.61 15.47 9.48
N ARG A 335 -3.48 15.80 10.12
CA ARG A 335 -2.74 17.05 9.87
C ARG A 335 -1.24 16.77 9.80
N ARG A 336 -0.58 17.22 8.73
CA ARG A 336 0.88 17.13 8.56
C ARG A 336 1.67 18.02 9.51
N SER A 337 1.05 19.08 10.04
CA SER A 337 1.68 19.99 10.98
C SER A 337 0.82 20.17 12.22
N LEU A 338 1.45 20.12 13.38
CA LEU A 338 0.88 20.49 14.68
C LEU A 338 1.78 21.55 15.29
N GLU A 339 1.20 22.65 15.80
CA GLU A 339 1.95 23.74 16.46
C GLU A 339 3.10 24.35 15.62
N GLY A 340 3.01 24.29 14.29
CA GLY A 340 4.01 24.87 13.38
C GLY A 340 5.23 23.97 13.11
N TYR A 341 5.30 22.77 13.69
CA TYR A 341 6.31 21.78 13.34
C TYR A 341 5.85 20.95 12.14
N THR A 342 6.70 20.86 11.11
CA THR A 342 6.50 20.00 9.93
C THR A 342 7.57 18.92 9.97
N PHE A 343 7.14 17.66 9.86
CA PHE A 343 8.06 16.52 9.87
C PHE A 343 8.85 16.47 8.55
N PRO A 344 10.16 16.18 8.57
CA PRO A 344 10.89 15.91 7.34
C PRO A 344 10.38 14.62 6.70
N ASP A 345 10.34 14.60 5.37
CA ASP A 345 9.88 13.46 4.57
C ASP A 345 11.10 12.55 4.27
N ASP A 346 11.82 12.07 5.30
CA ASP A 346 13.12 11.39 5.15
C ASP A 346 13.01 9.89 4.83
N GLY A 347 13.86 9.40 3.93
CA GLY A 347 13.91 7.99 3.52
C GLY A 347 15.23 7.32 3.88
N HIS A 348 15.22 6.00 4.03
CA HIS A 348 16.42 5.23 4.36
C HIS A 348 16.48 3.90 3.62
N LEU A 349 17.68 3.45 3.25
CA LEU A 349 17.96 2.05 2.99
C LEU A 349 18.57 1.45 4.26
N VAL A 350 17.82 0.57 4.92
CA VAL A 350 18.27 -0.09 6.15
C VAL A 350 18.69 -1.51 5.82
N ALA A 351 19.91 -1.90 6.19
CA ALA A 351 20.31 -3.30 6.24
C ALA A 351 20.11 -3.84 7.64
N TRP A 352 19.02 -4.59 7.81
CA TRP A 352 18.56 -5.13 9.09
C TRP A 352 19.08 -6.55 9.30
N ASP A 353 19.61 -6.84 10.49
CA ASP A 353 19.88 -8.21 10.91
C ASP A 353 18.61 -8.79 11.58
N PRO A 354 17.94 -9.77 10.96
CA PRO A 354 16.71 -10.34 11.49
C PRO A 354 16.94 -11.20 12.75
N VAL A 355 18.16 -11.68 13.00
CA VAL A 355 18.50 -12.48 14.19
C VAL A 355 18.84 -11.56 15.35
N ALA A 356 19.68 -10.55 15.12
CA ALA A 356 20.08 -9.59 16.14
C ALA A 356 19.02 -8.51 16.42
N GLN A 357 18.07 -8.33 15.49
CA GLN A 357 17.02 -7.30 15.55
C GLN A 357 17.57 -5.87 15.63
N GLU A 358 18.62 -5.59 14.84
CA GLU A 358 19.25 -4.27 14.80
C GLU A 358 19.74 -3.90 13.38
N PRO A 359 19.87 -2.59 13.06
CA PRO A 359 20.46 -2.17 11.80
C PRO A 359 21.98 -2.38 11.82
N VAL A 360 22.51 -3.07 10.80
CA VAL A 360 23.95 -3.24 10.59
C VAL A 360 24.55 -2.01 9.93
N TRP A 361 23.83 -1.43 8.96
CA TRP A 361 24.16 -0.16 8.34
C TRP A 361 22.90 0.50 7.76
N GLN A 362 23.00 1.80 7.49
CA GLN A 362 21.93 2.60 6.90
C GLN A 362 22.50 3.60 5.90
N VAL A 363 21.74 3.88 4.83
CA VAL A 363 21.96 5.00 3.92
C VAL A 363 20.75 5.93 3.95
N ASP A 364 20.99 7.22 4.17
CA ASP A 364 19.94 8.24 4.23
C ASP A 364 19.65 8.86 2.86
N TYR A 365 18.39 9.19 2.64
CA TYR A 365 17.89 9.87 1.45
C TYR A 365 17.05 11.09 1.85
N ASP A 366 17.20 12.19 1.11
CA ASP A 366 16.47 13.44 1.32
C ASP A 366 14.95 13.33 1.13
N ASN A 367 14.47 12.21 0.58
CA ASN A 367 13.05 11.92 0.41
C ASN A 367 12.79 10.45 0.72
N TYR A 368 11.70 10.16 1.42
CA TYR A 368 11.08 8.84 1.47
C TYR A 368 10.40 8.44 0.15
N TRP A 369 9.69 7.30 0.18
CA TRP A 369 9.05 6.72 -0.99
C TRP A 369 10.07 6.24 -2.05
N ASN A 370 11.24 5.79 -1.60
CA ASN A 370 12.25 5.17 -2.46
C ASN A 370 11.80 3.77 -2.90
N GLY A 371 12.43 3.24 -3.96
CA GLY A 371 12.04 1.99 -4.58
C GLY A 371 12.50 0.75 -3.84
N GLY A 372 12.00 -0.39 -4.33
CA GLY A 372 12.35 -1.69 -3.79
C GLY A 372 13.82 -2.06 -3.99
N THR A 373 14.26 -3.09 -3.29
CA THR A 373 15.63 -3.58 -3.29
C THR A 373 15.79 -4.90 -4.04
N LEU A 374 17.00 -5.15 -4.52
CA LEU A 374 17.45 -6.43 -5.09
C LEU A 374 18.83 -6.76 -4.52
N SER A 375 18.96 -7.88 -3.82
CA SER A 375 20.25 -8.44 -3.37
C SER A 375 20.76 -9.52 -4.32
N THR A 376 22.08 -9.63 -4.46
CA THR A 376 22.73 -10.68 -5.27
C THR A 376 23.92 -11.31 -4.55
N ALA A 377 24.29 -12.54 -4.95
CA ALA A 377 25.48 -13.23 -4.45
C ALA A 377 26.81 -12.51 -4.78
N GLY A 378 26.79 -11.48 -5.63
CA GLY A 378 27.95 -10.62 -5.91
C GLY A 378 28.29 -9.62 -4.81
N ASN A 379 27.75 -9.78 -3.60
CA ASN A 379 27.82 -8.80 -2.50
C ASN A 379 27.29 -7.41 -2.90
N LEU A 380 26.17 -7.37 -3.63
CA LEU A 380 25.51 -6.15 -4.06
C LEU A 380 24.05 -6.08 -3.61
N VAL A 381 23.60 -4.87 -3.27
CA VAL A 381 22.18 -4.50 -3.20
C VAL A 381 21.91 -3.33 -4.13
N PHE A 382 20.89 -3.46 -4.97
CA PHE A 382 20.43 -2.43 -5.89
C PHE A 382 19.16 -1.77 -5.37
N GLN A 383 19.03 -0.46 -5.53
CA GLN A 383 17.82 0.28 -5.18
C GLN A 383 17.64 1.49 -6.10
N GLY A 384 16.38 1.79 -6.44
CA GLY A 384 16.00 3.06 -7.06
C GLY A 384 15.55 4.08 -6.02
N THR A 385 15.80 5.38 -6.25
CA THR A 385 15.41 6.45 -5.32
C THR A 385 14.26 7.28 -5.86
N ALA A 386 13.60 8.02 -4.97
CA ALA A 386 12.56 9.00 -5.31
C ALA A 386 13.07 10.12 -6.23
N THR A 387 14.36 10.48 -6.13
CA THR A 387 15.04 11.47 -6.98
C THR A 387 15.42 10.92 -8.37
N GLY A 388 15.24 9.62 -8.58
CA GLY A 388 15.47 8.94 -9.85
C GLY A 388 16.88 8.40 -10.03
N ASP A 389 17.65 8.25 -8.96
CA ASP A 389 18.91 7.54 -8.99
C ASP A 389 18.67 6.03 -8.88
N PHE A 390 19.39 5.25 -9.69
CA PHE A 390 19.47 3.80 -9.56
C PHE A 390 20.88 3.47 -9.09
N ILE A 391 20.99 2.85 -7.91
CA ILE A 391 22.23 2.78 -7.15
C ILE A 391 22.53 1.31 -6.83
N ALA A 392 23.81 0.94 -6.89
CA ALA A 392 24.32 -0.32 -6.36
C ALA A 392 25.21 -0.05 -5.16
N TYR A 393 24.89 -0.68 -4.04
CA TYR A 393 25.65 -0.64 -2.80
C TYR A 393 26.31 -1.99 -2.54
N ARG A 394 27.44 -1.99 -1.83
CA ARG A 394 28.00 -3.22 -1.27
C ARG A 394 27.07 -3.72 -0.15
N ALA A 395 26.69 -4.98 -0.21
CA ALA A 395 25.67 -5.55 0.68
C ALA A 395 26.11 -5.63 2.16
N THR A 396 27.41 -5.65 2.45
CA THR A 396 27.96 -5.79 3.80
C THR A 396 28.05 -4.49 4.61
N ASP A 397 28.21 -3.34 3.95
CA ASP A 397 28.51 -2.07 4.64
C ASP A 397 27.80 -0.83 4.05
N GLY A 398 27.01 -1.00 2.98
CA GLY A 398 26.29 0.11 2.37
C GLY A 398 27.17 1.05 1.56
N GLU A 399 28.43 0.69 1.23
CA GLU A 399 29.27 1.53 0.38
C GLU A 399 28.65 1.65 -1.02
N LYS A 400 28.39 2.88 -1.47
CA LYS A 400 27.90 3.13 -2.83
C LYS A 400 29.00 2.82 -3.85
N LEU A 401 28.80 1.80 -4.68
CA LEU A 401 29.76 1.33 -5.68
C LEU A 401 29.47 1.86 -7.08
N TRP A 402 28.20 2.09 -7.39
CA TRP A 402 27.76 2.53 -8.72
C TRP A 402 26.43 3.28 -8.65
N GLN A 403 26.21 4.20 -9.59
CA GLN A 403 24.97 4.96 -9.72
C GLN A 403 24.72 5.32 -11.19
N SER A 404 23.46 5.32 -11.59
CA SER A 404 22.97 5.91 -12.85
C SER A 404 21.67 6.67 -12.60
N TRP A 405 21.39 7.69 -13.40
CA TRP A 405 20.21 8.55 -13.20
C TRP A 405 19.13 8.26 -14.24
N ALA A 406 17.99 7.73 -13.79
CA ALA A 406 16.83 7.36 -14.60
C ALA A 406 15.91 8.56 -14.95
N ARG A 407 16.16 9.74 -14.35
CA ARG A 407 15.43 11.01 -14.58
C ARG A 407 13.96 11.03 -14.17
N THR A 408 13.47 9.95 -13.60
CA THR A 408 12.18 9.86 -12.92
C THR A 408 12.38 8.99 -11.70
N GLY A 409 11.62 9.26 -10.63
CA GLY A 409 11.69 8.45 -9.41
C GLY A 409 11.39 6.98 -9.70
N ILE A 410 12.06 6.11 -8.97
CA ILE A 410 11.96 4.65 -9.14
C ILE A 410 11.35 4.07 -7.89
N LEU A 411 10.21 3.38 -8.04
CA LEU A 411 9.48 2.75 -6.93
C LEU A 411 9.54 1.22 -6.96
N ALA A 412 9.58 0.64 -8.17
CA ALA A 412 9.57 -0.81 -8.34
C ALA A 412 10.86 -1.46 -7.82
N GLY A 413 10.74 -2.72 -7.39
CA GLY A 413 11.90 -3.57 -7.12
C GLY A 413 12.66 -3.89 -8.41
N PRO A 414 14.00 -3.81 -8.43
CA PRO A 414 14.81 -4.26 -9.55
C PRO A 414 14.79 -5.78 -9.69
N VAL A 415 15.12 -6.28 -10.87
CA VAL A 415 15.28 -7.71 -11.16
C VAL A 415 16.63 -8.00 -11.80
N SER A 416 17.17 -9.20 -11.58
CA SER A 416 18.35 -9.72 -12.28
C SER A 416 17.97 -10.93 -13.12
N TYR A 417 18.50 -11.02 -14.33
CA TYR A 417 18.33 -12.19 -15.20
C TYR A 417 19.53 -12.37 -16.13
N GLU A 418 19.61 -13.51 -16.83
CA GLU A 418 20.68 -13.81 -17.78
C GLU A 418 20.08 -14.05 -19.17
N VAL A 419 20.75 -13.51 -20.20
CA VAL A 419 20.47 -13.81 -21.62
C VAL A 419 21.80 -14.08 -22.31
N ASP A 420 21.92 -15.23 -22.97
CA ASP A 420 23.11 -15.64 -23.73
C ASP A 420 24.43 -15.48 -22.94
N GLY A 421 24.42 -15.81 -21.65
CA GLY A 421 25.59 -15.71 -20.76
C GLY A 421 25.89 -14.31 -20.24
N THR A 422 25.07 -13.31 -20.55
CA THR A 422 25.20 -11.94 -20.05
C THR A 422 24.16 -11.68 -18.96
N GLN A 423 24.62 -11.27 -17.78
CA GLN A 423 23.73 -10.83 -16.70
C GLN A 423 23.22 -9.41 -16.97
N TYR A 424 21.92 -9.23 -16.79
CA TYR A 424 21.24 -7.95 -16.83
C TYR A 424 20.60 -7.64 -15.48
N ILE A 425 20.69 -6.39 -15.05
CA ILE A 425 19.90 -5.83 -13.96
C ILE A 425 18.89 -4.88 -14.58
N ALA A 426 17.59 -5.09 -14.37
CA ALA A 426 16.54 -4.24 -14.92
C ALA A 426 15.66 -3.63 -13.84
N VAL A 427 15.11 -2.46 -14.13
CA VAL A 427 14.20 -1.75 -13.22
C VAL A 427 13.17 -0.94 -14.00
N MET A 428 11.94 -0.93 -13.48
CA MET A 428 10.85 -0.08 -13.96
C MET A 428 10.98 1.30 -13.32
N ALA A 429 11.42 2.29 -14.09
CA ALA A 429 11.48 3.68 -13.64
C ALA A 429 10.17 4.38 -13.98
N GLY A 430 9.51 4.91 -12.96
CA GLY A 430 8.28 5.68 -13.12
C GLY A 430 7.73 6.11 -11.77
N TRP A 431 7.66 7.42 -11.56
CA TRP A 431 7.17 8.00 -10.32
C TRP A 431 5.64 7.96 -10.22
N GLY A 432 5.10 7.60 -9.04
CA GLY A 432 3.66 7.54 -8.80
C GLY A 432 3.29 6.91 -7.46
N GLY A 433 2.16 6.20 -7.43
CA GLY A 433 1.63 5.59 -6.21
C GLY A 433 0.92 6.60 -5.30
N ALA A 434 0.68 6.21 -4.04
CA ALA A 434 -0.09 7.01 -3.09
C ALA A 434 0.60 8.32 -2.63
N PHE A 435 1.93 8.40 -2.70
CA PHE A 435 2.66 9.60 -2.31
C PHE A 435 2.87 10.53 -3.51
N ALA A 436 2.38 11.76 -3.34
CA ALA A 436 2.27 12.75 -4.38
C ALA A 436 3.42 13.76 -4.30
N VAL A 437 4.48 13.56 -5.09
CA VAL A 437 5.43 14.65 -5.44
C VAL A 437 5.33 14.98 -6.93
N ARG A 438 5.25 16.28 -7.24
CA ARG A 438 5.15 16.75 -8.63
C ARG A 438 6.43 16.35 -9.36
N SER A 439 6.35 15.41 -10.28
CA SER A 439 7.47 15.01 -11.13
C SER A 439 6.99 14.76 -12.57
N ARG A 440 7.91 14.88 -13.54
CA ARG A 440 7.65 14.35 -14.88
C ARG A 440 7.80 12.83 -14.78
N ASN A 441 6.73 12.11 -15.08
CA ASN A 441 6.79 10.66 -15.19
C ASN A 441 6.66 10.27 -16.67
N GLU A 442 7.73 9.68 -17.22
CA GLU A 442 7.73 8.95 -18.47
C GLU A 442 8.19 7.54 -18.15
N GLY A 443 7.23 6.62 -17.91
CA GLY A 443 7.53 5.25 -17.52
C GLY A 443 8.48 4.57 -18.51
N LYS A 444 9.60 4.06 -18.02
CA LYS A 444 10.66 3.41 -18.81
C LYS A 444 11.16 2.15 -18.11
N ILE A 445 11.59 1.18 -18.91
CA ILE A 445 12.35 0.03 -18.44
C ILE A 445 13.82 0.32 -18.73
N PHE A 446 14.65 0.33 -17.69
CA PHE A 446 16.09 0.35 -17.85
C PHE A 446 16.64 -1.05 -17.62
N ALA A 447 17.57 -1.50 -18.47
CA ALA A 447 18.31 -2.74 -18.30
C ALA A 447 19.81 -2.43 -18.43
N PHE A 448 20.58 -2.84 -17.43
CA PHE A 448 22.01 -2.57 -17.26
C PHE A 448 22.79 -3.88 -17.38
N ALA A 449 23.92 -3.85 -18.08
CA ALA A 449 24.86 -4.95 -18.18
C ALA A 449 26.29 -4.41 -18.22
N LEU A 450 27.27 -5.26 -17.86
CA LEU A 450 28.69 -4.90 -17.95
C LEU A 450 29.08 -4.59 -19.39
N GLY A 451 29.71 -3.43 -19.61
CA GLY A 451 30.12 -2.97 -20.94
C GLY A 451 28.96 -2.47 -21.82
N GLY A 452 27.75 -2.30 -21.28
CA GLY A 452 26.63 -1.69 -22.00
C GLY A 452 26.87 -0.20 -22.31
N ASP A 453 26.42 0.25 -23.48
CA ASP A 453 26.50 1.65 -23.89
C ASP A 453 25.53 2.53 -23.09
N GLU A 454 25.91 3.79 -22.87
CA GLU A 454 25.03 4.78 -22.25
C GLU A 454 23.88 5.13 -23.21
N VAL A 455 22.64 4.90 -22.77
CA VAL A 455 21.45 5.29 -23.53
C VAL A 455 21.11 6.74 -23.20
N ALA A 456 21.07 7.59 -24.23
CA ALA A 456 20.64 8.98 -24.08
C ALA A 456 19.19 9.05 -23.61
N VAL A 457 18.98 9.42 -22.35
CA VAL A 457 17.65 9.73 -21.82
C VAL A 457 17.33 11.18 -22.19
N SER A 458 16.22 11.44 -22.89
CA SER A 458 15.82 12.82 -23.24
C SER A 458 15.63 13.66 -21.96
N ALA A 459 16.30 14.82 -21.91
CA ALA A 459 16.21 15.75 -20.79
C ALA A 459 14.97 16.62 -20.95
N GLY A 460 14.12 16.66 -19.94
CA GLY A 460 13.27 17.82 -19.76
C GLY A 460 12.84 17.89 -18.31
N ARG A 461 13.55 18.69 -17.53
CA ARG A 461 13.01 19.24 -16.28
C ARG A 461 11.63 19.82 -16.64
N LEU A 462 10.60 19.55 -15.84
CA LEU A 462 9.33 20.25 -16.05
C LEU A 462 9.64 21.74 -16.06
N PRO A 463 9.17 22.51 -17.05
CA PRO A 463 9.27 23.96 -16.95
C PRO A 463 8.65 24.38 -15.61
N GLU A 464 9.30 25.35 -14.98
CA GLU A 464 8.69 26.08 -13.87
C GLU A 464 7.32 26.57 -14.35
N ARG A 465 6.27 26.34 -13.56
CA ARG A 465 4.95 26.80 -13.99
C ARG A 465 4.93 28.29 -13.77
N GLU A 466 4.69 29.05 -14.84
CA GLU A 466 4.35 30.45 -14.70
C GLU A 466 3.08 30.58 -13.85
N ALA A 467 3.03 31.65 -13.05
CA ALA A 467 1.84 31.94 -12.26
C ALA A 467 0.63 32.05 -13.22
N PRO A 468 -0.48 31.35 -12.95
CA PRO A 468 -1.62 31.35 -13.85
C PRO A 468 -2.29 32.74 -13.87
N SER A 469 -2.95 33.11 -14.97
CA SER A 469 -3.71 34.37 -15.02
C SER A 469 -4.83 34.38 -13.98
N ARG A 470 -5.04 35.54 -13.34
CA ARG A 470 -6.15 35.76 -12.40
C ARG A 470 -7.50 35.61 -13.11
N ILE A 471 -8.47 35.00 -12.43
CA ILE A 471 -9.87 34.94 -12.86
C ILE A 471 -10.70 35.77 -11.87
N GLU A 472 -11.38 36.80 -12.36
CA GLU A 472 -12.22 37.66 -11.51
C GLU A 472 -13.46 36.91 -11.02
N GLN A 473 -13.62 36.85 -9.70
CA GLN A 473 -14.80 36.30 -9.03
C GLN A 473 -14.95 36.95 -7.64
N THR A 474 -16.16 36.89 -7.08
CA THR A 474 -16.46 37.39 -5.73
C THR A 474 -17.38 36.42 -4.98
N PRO A 475 -16.94 35.18 -4.71
CA PRO A 475 -17.72 34.24 -3.90
C PRO A 475 -17.82 34.73 -2.46
N ASP A 476 -18.93 34.42 -1.79
CA ASP A 476 -19.03 34.67 -0.35
C ASP A 476 -18.23 33.62 0.46
N THR A 477 -17.97 33.93 1.74
CA THR A 477 -17.19 33.06 2.62
C THR A 477 -17.83 31.68 2.81
N ALA A 478 -19.16 31.59 2.77
CA ALA A 478 -19.87 30.32 2.95
C ALA A 478 -19.65 29.39 1.74
N THR A 479 -19.71 29.94 0.53
CA THR A 479 -19.43 29.23 -0.72
C THR A 479 -18.00 28.71 -0.76
N LEU A 480 -17.02 29.52 -0.35
CA LEU A 480 -15.62 29.09 -0.28
C LEU A 480 -15.40 27.97 0.76
N ALA A 481 -16.04 28.08 1.93
CA ALA A 481 -15.96 27.05 2.96
C ALA A 481 -16.58 25.73 2.50
N GLN A 482 -17.74 25.78 1.85
CA GLN A 482 -18.39 24.61 1.25
C GLN A 482 -17.52 24.01 0.13
N GLY A 483 -16.96 24.85 -0.74
CA GLY A 483 -16.08 24.42 -1.83
C GLY A 483 -14.84 23.68 -1.33
N LEU A 484 -14.20 24.17 -0.27
CA LEU A 484 -13.09 23.51 0.40
C LEU A 484 -13.49 22.13 0.96
N GLU A 485 -14.61 22.05 1.67
CA GLU A 485 -15.11 20.79 2.25
C GLU A 485 -15.37 19.74 1.15
N LEU A 486 -16.07 20.15 0.09
CA LEU A 486 -16.38 19.28 -1.04
C LEU A 486 -15.12 18.87 -1.82
N PHE A 487 -14.20 19.80 -2.05
CA PHE A 487 -12.92 19.49 -2.71
C PHE A 487 -12.12 18.46 -1.90
N ASN A 488 -12.01 18.64 -0.59
CA ASN A 488 -11.32 17.69 0.28
C ASN A 488 -11.99 16.31 0.31
N THR A 489 -13.31 16.27 0.16
CA THR A 489 -14.08 15.02 0.14
C THR A 489 -13.93 14.26 -1.17
N TRP A 490 -14.01 14.94 -2.31
CA TRP A 490 -14.18 14.30 -3.62
C TRP A 490 -12.99 14.44 -4.58
N CYS A 491 -12.12 15.42 -4.37
CA CYS A 491 -11.12 15.82 -5.35
C CYS A 491 -9.68 15.69 -4.84
N ALA A 492 -9.44 15.96 -3.55
CA ALA A 492 -8.10 16.13 -3.00
C ALA A 492 -7.20 14.89 -3.12
N GLN A 493 -7.78 13.69 -3.12
CA GLN A 493 -7.00 12.46 -3.31
C GLN A 493 -6.26 12.41 -4.66
N CYS A 494 -6.85 13.00 -5.71
CA CYS A 494 -6.24 13.07 -7.04
C CYS A 494 -5.59 14.43 -7.32
N HIS A 495 -6.12 15.52 -6.74
CA HIS A 495 -5.78 16.90 -7.12
C HIS A 495 -5.19 17.75 -5.99
N GLY A 496 -4.98 17.21 -4.78
CA GLY A 496 -4.58 17.92 -3.56
C GLY A 496 -3.15 18.52 -3.53
N GLY A 497 -2.54 18.75 -4.69
CA GLY A 497 -1.16 19.20 -4.83
C GLY A 497 -0.17 18.05 -4.84
N GLY A 498 0.92 18.20 -5.61
CA GLY A 498 2.01 17.22 -5.66
C GLY A 498 1.71 15.94 -6.45
N THR A 499 0.53 15.71 -7.00
CA THR A 499 0.29 14.46 -7.77
C THR A 499 0.95 14.52 -9.16
N THR A 500 1.06 13.36 -9.81
CA THR A 500 1.36 13.27 -11.26
C THR A 500 0.17 13.74 -12.11
N LEU A 501 -1.01 13.87 -11.50
CA LEU A 501 -2.25 14.33 -12.12
C LEU A 501 -2.30 15.87 -12.23
N PRO A 502 -3.20 16.44 -13.05
CA PRO A 502 -3.30 17.88 -13.21
C PRO A 502 -3.54 18.62 -11.88
N ASP A 503 -2.77 19.69 -11.63
CA ASP A 503 -3.03 20.62 -10.52
C ASP A 503 -4.09 21.61 -10.98
N LEU A 504 -5.27 21.54 -10.39
CA LEU A 504 -6.43 22.29 -10.88
C LEU A 504 -6.24 23.80 -10.80
N ARG A 505 -5.34 24.30 -9.94
CA ARG A 505 -5.04 25.74 -9.82
C ARG A 505 -4.35 26.31 -11.06
N TYR A 506 -3.67 25.46 -11.85
CA TYR A 506 -2.95 25.84 -13.07
C TYR A 506 -3.72 25.51 -14.36
N SER A 507 -5.01 25.16 -14.27
CA SER A 507 -5.84 24.87 -15.45
C SER A 507 -6.00 26.11 -16.33
N GLU A 508 -6.18 25.96 -17.64
CA GLU A 508 -6.56 27.10 -18.47
C GLU A 508 -7.95 27.65 -18.06
N PRO A 509 -8.21 28.97 -18.17
CA PRO A 509 -9.50 29.56 -17.78
C PRO A 509 -10.73 28.83 -18.34
N GLU A 510 -10.66 28.36 -19.59
CA GLU A 510 -11.74 27.65 -20.29
C GLU A 510 -12.10 26.30 -19.65
N ILE A 511 -11.21 25.73 -18.82
CA ILE A 511 -11.51 24.53 -18.04
C ILE A 511 -12.56 24.82 -16.98
N TYR A 512 -12.53 26.00 -16.37
CA TYR A 512 -13.51 26.38 -15.35
C TYR A 512 -14.89 26.68 -15.97
N ASP A 513 -14.94 27.19 -17.21
CA ASP A 513 -16.20 27.34 -17.96
C ASP A 513 -16.86 25.98 -18.24
N ARG A 514 -16.04 24.92 -18.27
CA ARG A 514 -16.47 23.54 -18.56
C ARG A 514 -16.48 22.65 -17.32
N TYR A 515 -16.34 23.23 -16.13
CA TYR A 515 -16.18 22.47 -14.89
C TYR A 515 -17.40 21.56 -14.63
N GLN A 516 -18.61 22.03 -14.98
CA GLN A 516 -19.82 21.22 -14.91
C GLN A 516 -19.78 20.01 -15.84
N GLN A 517 -19.39 20.20 -17.10
CA GLN A 517 -19.34 19.11 -18.09
C GLN A 517 -18.28 18.08 -17.72
N ILE A 518 -17.15 18.55 -17.18
CA ILE A 518 -16.06 17.68 -16.74
C ILE A 518 -16.47 16.91 -15.48
N VAL A 519 -16.92 17.61 -14.42
CA VAL A 519 -17.15 17.01 -13.09
C VAL A 519 -18.48 16.28 -13.01
N LEU A 520 -19.58 16.82 -13.53
CA LEU A 520 -20.89 16.15 -13.45
C LEU A 520 -21.14 15.20 -14.63
N ALA A 521 -20.88 15.67 -15.86
CA ALA A 521 -21.27 14.94 -17.07
C ALA A 521 -20.19 13.98 -17.58
N GLY A 522 -19.01 13.94 -16.96
CA GLY A 522 -17.96 12.97 -17.28
C GLY A 522 -17.31 13.22 -18.64
N GLU A 523 -17.18 14.47 -19.08
CA GLU A 523 -16.55 14.80 -20.37
C GLU A 523 -15.12 14.21 -20.52
N ARG A 524 -14.43 14.03 -19.39
CA ARG A 524 -13.09 13.44 -19.32
C ARG A 524 -13.07 12.02 -18.73
N ALA A 525 -14.21 11.33 -18.67
CA ALA A 525 -14.29 9.95 -18.15
C ALA A 525 -13.35 8.99 -18.89
N GLY A 526 -13.24 9.12 -20.22
CA GLY A 526 -12.29 8.34 -21.02
C GLY A 526 -10.80 8.60 -20.75
N GLN A 527 -10.48 9.64 -19.95
CA GLN A 527 -9.12 9.97 -19.50
C GLN A 527 -8.90 9.63 -18.02
N GLY A 528 -9.86 8.95 -17.38
CA GLY A 528 -9.78 8.58 -15.96
C GLY A 528 -10.30 9.62 -14.97
N MET A 529 -10.95 10.70 -15.42
CA MET A 529 -11.64 11.66 -14.54
C MET A 529 -13.11 11.22 -14.36
N PRO A 530 -13.50 10.64 -13.22
CA PRO A 530 -14.84 10.09 -13.04
C PRO A 530 -15.92 11.20 -13.05
N PRO A 531 -17.14 10.89 -13.52
CA PRO A 531 -18.29 11.75 -13.29
C PRO A 531 -18.75 11.65 -11.83
N PHE A 532 -19.13 12.79 -11.26
CA PHE A 532 -19.67 12.91 -9.90
C PHE A 532 -21.14 13.35 -9.90
N GLY A 533 -21.86 13.13 -11.02
CA GLY A 533 -23.24 13.57 -11.18
C GLY A 533 -24.25 12.85 -10.29
N ALA A 534 -23.87 11.74 -9.65
CA ALA A 534 -24.70 11.03 -8.68
C ALA A 534 -24.49 11.56 -7.25
N GLU A 535 -23.34 12.15 -6.97
CA GLU A 535 -22.90 12.58 -5.64
C GLU A 535 -22.98 14.09 -5.44
N LEU A 536 -22.82 14.86 -6.53
CA LEU A 536 -22.75 16.31 -6.52
C LEU A 536 -23.81 16.94 -7.42
N ASP A 537 -24.36 18.06 -6.96
CA ASP A 537 -25.21 18.92 -7.76
C ASP A 537 -24.43 20.11 -8.39
N LEU A 538 -25.14 20.91 -9.19
CA LEU A 538 -24.57 22.06 -9.88
C LEU A 538 -24.06 23.16 -8.94
N GLU A 539 -24.73 23.39 -7.81
CA GLU A 539 -24.34 24.43 -6.85
C GLU A 539 -23.06 24.01 -6.12
N GLN A 540 -22.99 22.75 -5.69
CA GLN A 540 -21.82 22.15 -5.08
C GLN A 540 -20.60 22.17 -6.01
N VAL A 541 -20.77 21.84 -7.29
CA VAL A 541 -19.67 21.91 -8.28
C VAL A 541 -19.21 23.34 -8.52
N ARG A 542 -20.12 24.32 -8.49
CA ARG A 542 -19.75 25.74 -8.56
C ARG A 542 -18.98 26.19 -7.31
N ALA A 543 -19.36 25.72 -6.12
CA ALA A 543 -18.63 25.99 -4.89
C ALA A 543 -17.20 25.44 -4.95
N ILE A 544 -17.01 24.20 -5.42
CA ILE A 544 -15.69 23.61 -5.65
C ILE A 544 -14.88 24.47 -6.61
N ALA A 545 -15.44 24.82 -7.78
CA ALA A 545 -14.75 25.65 -8.77
C ALA A 545 -14.35 27.01 -8.20
N ALA A 546 -15.24 27.67 -7.45
CA ALA A 546 -14.97 28.96 -6.81
C ALA A 546 -13.80 28.88 -5.82
N TRP A 547 -13.75 27.81 -5.02
CA TRP A 547 -12.63 27.57 -4.11
C TRP A 547 -11.31 27.33 -4.86
N VAL A 548 -11.29 26.49 -5.90
CA VAL A 548 -10.08 26.25 -6.72
C VAL A 548 -9.59 27.54 -7.40
N ILE A 549 -10.51 28.37 -7.89
CA ILE A 549 -10.16 29.67 -8.49
C ILE A 549 -9.61 30.64 -7.43
N GLU A 550 -10.10 30.60 -6.19
CA GLU A 550 -9.55 31.43 -5.11
C GLU A 550 -8.11 31.01 -4.77
N GLU A 551 -7.86 29.70 -4.68
CA GLU A 551 -6.51 29.15 -4.50
C GLU A 551 -5.59 29.51 -5.68
N ARG A 552 -6.08 29.42 -6.92
CA ARG A 552 -5.38 29.90 -8.13
C ARG A 552 -4.99 31.38 -8.00
N ASN A 553 -5.94 32.23 -7.63
CA ASN A 553 -5.73 33.67 -7.47
C ASN A 553 -4.80 34.00 -6.28
N GLY A 554 -4.60 33.06 -5.36
CA GLY A 554 -3.57 33.14 -4.31
C GLY A 554 -2.15 33.05 -4.88
N LEU A 555 -1.93 32.22 -5.92
CA LEU A 555 -0.61 32.03 -6.54
C LEU A 555 -0.11 33.29 -7.24
N THR A 556 -1.01 34.10 -7.82
CA THR A 556 -0.65 35.37 -8.48
C THR A 556 -0.23 36.48 -7.52
N ARG A 557 -0.50 36.34 -6.21
CA ARG A 557 -0.21 37.37 -5.20
C ARG A 557 1.18 37.21 -4.56
N GLN A 558 1.96 36.21 -4.94
CA GLN A 558 3.30 35.92 -4.41
C GLN A 558 4.45 36.52 -5.24
N GLU A 559 4.14 37.28 -6.30
CA GLU A 559 5.07 38.21 -6.98
C GLU A 559 4.82 39.64 -6.48
#